data_AF-A0A656K3R8-F1
#
_entry.id   AF-A0A656K3R8-F1
#
_cell.length_a   1.000
_cell.length_b   1.000
_cell.length_c   1.000
_cell.angle_alpha   90.00
_cell.angle_beta   90.00
_cell.angle_gamma   90.00
#
_symmetry.space_group_name_H-M   'P 1'
#
loop_
_entity.id
_entity.type
_entity.pdbx_description
1 polymer ?
#
loop_
_entity_poly.entity_id
_entity_poly.type
_entity_poly.pdbx_seq_one_letter_code
_entity_poly.pdbx_strand_id
1 'polypeptide(L)'
;MPDEQVREAGVAGLMHDVGKMMIAPDVLNKPGRLTHEEFETMKAHPELGLKILKENQPVAAMVMDVCLHHHEKVDGSGYPHGLRGEQISL
;
A
#
# COMPACT_ATOMS: atom_id res chain seq x y z
N MET A 1 7.27 -20.48 -8.62
CA MET A 1 6.48 -19.38 -9.22
C MET A 1 6.97 -19.18 -10.64
N PRO A 2 6.09 -18.97 -11.63
CA PRO A 2 6.48 -18.54 -12.97
C PRO A 2 7.28 -17.24 -12.93
N ASP A 3 8.22 -17.06 -13.86
CA ASP A 3 9.11 -15.89 -13.95
C ASP A 3 8.34 -14.56 -13.99
N GLU A 4 7.19 -14.54 -14.64
CA GLU A 4 6.32 -13.37 -14.70
C GLU A 4 5.81 -12.95 -13.32
N GLN A 5 5.36 -13.90 -12.49
CA GLN A 5 4.90 -13.62 -11.14
C GLN A 5 6.04 -13.10 -10.25
N VAL A 6 7.26 -13.62 -10.43
CA VAL A 6 8.43 -13.13 -9.69
C VAL A 6 8.73 -11.68 -10.07
N ARG A 7 8.65 -11.34 -11.36
CA ARG A 7 8.83 -9.97 -11.84
C ARG A 7 7.75 -9.04 -11.29
N GLU A 8 6.49 -9.44 -11.34
CA GLU A 8 5.37 -8.64 -10.81
C GLU A 8 5.48 -8.43 -9.31
N ALA A 9 5.89 -9.44 -8.54
CA ALA A 9 6.13 -9.31 -7.10
C ALA A 9 7.27 -8.32 -6.80
N GLY A 10 8.32 -8.32 -7.63
CA GLY A 10 9.39 -7.32 -7.56
C GLY A 10 8.88 -5.90 -7.81
N VAL A 11 8.04 -5.71 -8.83
CA VAL A 11 7.42 -4.40 -9.11
C VAL A 11 6.47 -3.99 -7.99
N ALA A 12 5.69 -4.92 -7.44
CA ALA A 12 4.80 -4.68 -6.31
C ALA A 12 5.59 -4.18 -5.09
N GLY A 13 6.72 -4.83 -4.77
CA GLY A 13 7.62 -4.39 -3.71
C GLY A 13 8.20 -2.99 -3.95
N LEU A 14 8.48 -2.61 -5.19
CA LEU A 14 8.95 -1.25 -5.51
C LEU A 14 7.86 -0.18 -5.40
N MET A 15 6.61 -0.55 -5.71
CA MET A 15 5.51 0.41 -5.85
C MET A 15 4.56 0.46 -4.65
N HIS A 16 4.65 -0.46 -3.69
CA HIS A 16 3.68 -0.58 -2.61
C HIS A 16 3.45 0.73 -1.84
N ASP A 17 4.52 1.51 -1.67
CA ASP A 17 4.56 2.75 -0.89
C ASP A 17 4.43 4.03 -1.72
N VAL A 18 4.17 3.95 -3.04
CA VAL A 18 4.17 5.12 -3.93
C VAL A 18 3.20 6.23 -3.49
N GLY A 19 2.11 5.86 -2.83
CA GLY A 19 1.14 6.82 -2.29
C GLY A 19 1.68 7.73 -1.19
N LYS A 20 2.83 7.41 -0.57
CA LYS A 20 3.50 8.29 0.40
C LYS A 20 3.88 9.63 -0.20
N MET A 21 4.04 9.71 -1.53
CA MET A 21 4.25 10.97 -2.26
C MET A 21 3.13 12.00 -2.06
N MET A 22 1.94 11.55 -1.65
CA MET A 22 0.76 12.39 -1.40
C MET A 22 0.56 12.72 0.08
N ILE A 23 1.43 12.22 0.96
CA ILE A 23 1.39 12.53 2.40
C ILE A 23 2.16 13.84 2.66
N ALA A 24 1.61 14.68 3.54
CA ALA A 24 2.23 15.96 3.90
C ALA A 24 3.69 15.75 4.36
N PRO A 25 4.67 16.52 3.85
CA PRO A 25 6.09 16.32 4.16
C PRO A 25 6.42 16.34 5.65
N ASP A 26 5.72 17.17 6.44
CA ASP A 26 5.93 17.28 7.89
C ASP A 26 5.47 16.03 8.65
N VAL A 27 4.47 15.31 8.13
CA VAL A 27 4.03 14.01 8.66
C VAL A 27 4.96 12.91 8.16
N LEU A 28 5.27 12.91 6.87
CA LEU A 28 6.10 11.88 6.24
C LEU A 28 7.53 11.83 6.80
N ASN A 29 8.13 13.01 7.03
CA ASN A 29 9.53 13.15 7.45
C ASN A 29 9.67 13.51 8.93
N LYS A 30 8.61 13.33 9.74
CA LYS A 30 8.63 13.69 11.15
C LYS A 30 9.77 12.97 11.88
N PRO A 31 10.68 13.68 12.56
CA PRO A 31 11.68 13.04 13.39
C PRO A 31 11.01 12.50 14.67
N GLY A 32 10.80 11.19 14.72
CA GLY A 32 10.24 10.49 15.89
C GLY A 32 8.93 9.76 15.59
N ARG A 33 8.15 9.48 16.65
CA ARG A 33 6.87 8.78 16.50
C ARG A 33 5.80 9.76 16.02
N LEU A 34 4.95 9.29 15.12
CA LEU A 34 3.72 9.98 14.75
C LEU A 34 2.76 10.03 15.95
N THR A 35 2.01 11.12 16.06
CA THR A 35 0.81 11.16 16.89
C THR A 35 -0.26 10.23 16.28
N HIS A 36 -1.33 10.00 17.03
CA HIS A 36 -2.44 9.20 16.51
C HIS A 36 -3.05 9.82 15.25
N GLU A 37 -3.29 11.13 15.23
CA GLU A 37 -3.86 11.86 14.09
C GLU A 37 -2.94 11.85 12.85
N GLU A 38 -1.63 12.01 13.07
CA GLU A 38 -0.63 11.91 12.02
C GLU A 38 -0.57 10.49 11.43
N PHE A 39 -0.69 9.47 12.29
CA PHE A 39 -0.76 8.08 11.84
C PHE A 39 -2.04 7.80 11.04
N GLU A 40 -3.19 8.33 11.45
CA GLU A 40 -4.43 8.22 10.65
C GLU A 40 -4.29 8.89 9.28
N THR A 41 -3.55 10.00 9.19
CA THR A 41 -3.21 10.61 7.90
C THR A 41 -2.29 9.70 7.07
N MET A 42 -1.26 9.13 7.69
CA MET A 42 -0.33 8.20 7.04
C MET A 42 -1.06 6.97 6.48
N LYS A 43 -2.10 6.47 7.15
CA LYS A 43 -2.90 5.31 6.70
C LYS A 43 -3.62 5.51 5.37
N ALA A 44 -3.72 6.73 4.85
CA ALA A 44 -4.30 7.01 3.54
C ALA A 44 -3.38 6.61 2.36
N HIS A 45 -2.08 6.40 2.59
CA HIS A 45 -1.14 6.17 1.49
C HIS A 45 -1.43 4.94 0.61
N PRO A 46 -2.01 3.81 1.07
CA PRO A 46 -2.30 2.68 0.17
C PRO A 46 -3.38 3.05 -0.86
N GLU A 47 -4.46 3.72 -0.44
CA GLU A 47 -5.53 4.17 -1.34
C GLU A 47 -5.05 5.25 -2.32
N LEU A 48 -4.21 6.18 -1.84
CA LEU A 48 -3.57 7.20 -2.68
C LEU A 48 -2.61 6.55 -3.70
N GLY A 49 -1.87 5.52 -3.29
CA GLY A 49 -1.01 4.73 -4.18
C GLY A 49 -1.80 4.03 -5.27
N LEU A 50 -2.91 3.36 -4.93
CA LEU A 50 -3.81 2.76 -5.91
C LEU A 50 -4.32 3.78 -6.92
N LYS A 51 -4.70 4.99 -6.46
CA LYS A 51 -5.15 6.07 -7.34
C LYS A 51 -4.06 6.46 -8.35
N ILE A 52 -2.83 6.67 -7.88
CA ILE A 52 -1.68 6.98 -8.76
C ILE A 52 -1.46 5.86 -9.79
N LEU A 53 -1.46 4.59 -9.36
CA LEU A 53 -1.23 3.46 -10.26
C LEU A 53 -2.33 3.31 -11.32
N LYS A 54 -3.59 3.56 -10.96
CA LYS A 54 -4.72 3.52 -11.90
C LYS A 54 -4.64 4.60 -12.99
N GLU A 55 -4.05 5.75 -12.67
CA GLU A 55 -3.89 6.87 -13.61
C GLU A 55 -2.72 6.67 -14.59
N ASN A 56 -1.75 5.79 -14.27
CA ASN A 56 -0.49 5.61 -15.01
C ASN A 56 -0.38 4.24 -15.73
N GLN A 57 -1.47 3.77 -16.34
CA GLN A 57 -1.53 2.46 -17.00
C GLN A 57 -0.50 2.27 -18.14
N PRO A 58 -0.05 1.01 -18.41
CA PRO A 58 -0.51 -0.25 -17.81
C PRO A 58 0.27 -0.68 -16.56
N VAL A 59 -0.46 -1.02 -15.48
CA VAL A 59 0.07 -1.62 -14.23
C VAL A 59 -0.65 -2.94 -13.98
N ALA A 60 0.09 -3.99 -13.60
CA ALA A 60 -0.47 -5.30 -13.32
C ALA A 60 -1.43 -5.27 -12.11
N ALA A 61 -2.49 -6.07 -12.15
CA ALA A 61 -3.50 -6.12 -11.09
C ALA A 61 -2.90 -6.50 -9.72
N MET A 62 -1.95 -7.45 -9.71
CA MET A 62 -1.25 -7.84 -8.48
C MET A 62 -0.45 -6.69 -7.86
N VAL A 63 0.21 -5.85 -8.68
CA VAL A 63 0.95 -4.68 -8.18
C VAL A 63 0.01 -3.68 -7.51
N MET A 64 -1.16 -3.43 -8.12
CA MET A 64 -2.18 -2.55 -7.56
C MET A 64 -2.78 -3.10 -6.25
N ASP A 65 -3.02 -4.40 -6.21
CA ASP A 65 -3.58 -5.08 -5.04
C ASP A 65 -2.61 -5.08 -3.85
N VAL A 66 -1.33 -5.42 -4.07
CA VAL A 66 -0.30 -5.31 -3.03
C VAL A 66 -0.15 -3.86 -2.57
N CYS A 67 -0.14 -2.88 -3.47
CA CYS A 67 -0.08 -1.47 -3.08
C CYS A 67 -1.24 -1.07 -2.17
N LEU A 68 -2.46 -1.55 -2.43
CA LEU A 68 -3.63 -1.23 -1.61
C LEU A 68 -3.66 -1.98 -0.27
N HIS A 69 -3.19 -3.23 -0.23
CA HIS A 69 -3.45 -4.14 0.88
C HIS A 69 -2.20 -4.58 1.67
N HIS A 70 -0.99 -4.06 1.37
CA HIS A 70 0.24 -4.48 2.08
C HIS A 70 0.26 -4.17 3.59
N HIS A 71 -0.69 -3.37 4.10
CA HIS A 71 -0.89 -3.11 5.52
C HIS A 71 -2.07 -3.86 6.14
N GLU A 72 -2.75 -4.70 5.37
CA GLU A 72 -3.73 -5.64 5.90
C GLU A 72 -3.05 -6.72 6.74
N LYS A 73 -3.79 -7.26 7.70
CA LYS A 73 -3.30 -8.27 8.63
C LYS A 73 -4.28 -9.40 8.70
N VAL A 74 -3.78 -10.64 8.82
CA VAL A 74 -4.60 -11.86 8.84
C VAL A 74 -5.72 -11.83 9.89
N ASP A 75 -5.50 -11.14 11.02
CA ASP A 75 -6.48 -10.97 12.11
C ASP A 75 -7.52 -9.86 11.87
N GLY A 76 -7.40 -9.10 10.79
CA GLY A 76 -8.26 -7.96 10.45
C GLY A 76 -7.99 -6.69 11.22
N SER A 77 -6.86 -6.60 11.96
CA SER A 77 -6.43 -5.36 12.62
C SER A 77 -5.65 -4.41 11.69
N GLY A 78 -5.56 -4.76 10.41
CA GLY A 78 -4.93 -3.97 9.35
C GLY A 78 -5.82 -2.87 8.79
N TYR A 79 -5.35 -2.25 7.71
CA TYR A 79 -6.02 -1.17 7.00
C TYR A 79 -5.62 -1.23 5.50
N PRO A 80 -6.38 -0.60 4.57
CA PRO A 80 -7.53 0.30 4.80
C PRO A 80 -8.87 -0.39 5.04
N HIS A 81 -9.04 -1.66 4.66
CA HIS A 81 -10.33 -2.35 4.64
C HIS A 81 -10.55 -3.32 5.81
N GLY A 82 -9.49 -3.69 6.54
CA GLY A 82 -9.59 -4.63 7.67
C GLY A 82 -9.88 -6.06 7.21
N LEU A 83 -9.26 -6.48 6.11
CA LEU A 83 -9.42 -7.79 5.50
C LEU A 83 -8.91 -8.89 6.44
N ARG A 84 -9.57 -10.05 6.45
CA ARG A 84 -9.26 -11.18 7.33
C ARG A 84 -8.95 -12.43 6.53
N GLY A 85 -7.92 -13.16 6.97
CA GLY A 85 -7.56 -14.47 6.42
C GLY A 85 -7.52 -14.47 4.89
N GLU A 86 -8.36 -15.31 4.29
CA GLU A 86 -8.44 -15.54 2.84
C GLU A 86 -8.97 -14.34 2.03
N GLN A 87 -9.39 -13.26 2.68
CA GLN A 87 -9.71 -12.01 1.99
C GLN A 87 -8.46 -11.27 1.52
N ILE A 88 -7.30 -11.56 2.10
CA ILE A 88 -6.00 -11.01 1.69
C ILE A 88 -5.46 -11.90 0.57
N SER A 89 -4.99 -11.28 -0.51
CA SER A 89 -4.39 -11.98 -1.64
C SER A 89 -3.09 -12.72 -1.27
N LEU A 90 -2.80 -13.78 -2.03
CA LEU A 90 -1.58 -14.58 -1.93
C LEU A 90 -0.58 -14.22 -3.03
#